data_AF-A0A2D7GQL9-F1
#
_entry.id   AF-A0A2D7GQL9-F1
#
_cell.length_a   1.000
_cell.length_b   1.000
_cell.length_c   1.000
_cell.angle_alpha   90.00
_cell.angle_beta   90.00
_cell.angle_gamma   90.00
#
_symmetry.space_group_name_H-M   'P 1'
#
loop_
_entity.id
_entity.type
_entity.pdbx_description
1 polymer ?
#
loop_
_entity_poly.entity_id
_entity_poly.type
_entity_poly.pdbx_seq_one_letter_code
_entity_poly.pdbx_strand_id
1 'polypeptide(L)'
;MNLDEKIKQELESEAKKLDKILAHEPGIFSMLANAYKGALGGWLILVGIFTFLITLLLFWAGYQFFLVTELNYEQKIFWGLVMIFVGMVQIALKMWTFMEMNRQSTNREIKRLEMSIERLVNTLIKTKEA
;
A
#
# COMPACT_ATOMS: atom_id res chain seq x y z
N MET A 1 28.36 36.39 13.34
CA MET A 1 27.63 35.47 12.44
C MET A 1 26.62 36.29 11.68
N ASN A 2 26.79 36.40 10.37
CA ASN A 2 25.91 37.21 9.51
C ASN A 2 24.58 36.48 9.28
N LEU A 3 23.48 37.23 9.16
CA LEU A 3 22.14 36.70 8.96
C LEU A 3 22.07 35.75 7.74
N ASP A 4 22.79 36.10 6.68
CA ASP A 4 22.95 35.29 5.45
C ASP A 4 23.52 33.89 5.72
N GLU A 5 24.45 33.78 6.65
CA GLU A 5 25.10 32.52 7.00
C GLU A 5 24.11 31.58 7.69
N LYS A 6 23.20 32.15 8.49
CA LYS A 6 22.11 31.44 9.17
C LYS A 6 21.03 31.00 8.19
N ILE A 7 20.63 31.88 7.28
CA ILE A 7 19.66 31.59 6.20
C ILE A 7 20.18 30.49 5.29
N LYS A 8 21.46 30.55 4.92
CA LYS A 8 22.11 29.53 4.08
C LYS A 8 22.18 28.17 4.78
N GLN A 9 22.51 28.14 6.07
CA GLN A 9 22.49 26.91 6.86
C GLN A 9 21.08 26.33 6.99
N GLU A 10 20.07 27.17 7.22
CA GLU A 10 18.67 26.72 7.29
C GLU A 10 18.19 26.12 5.97
N LEU A 11 18.44 26.82 4.85
CA LEU A 11 18.12 26.35 3.49
C LEU A 11 18.83 25.03 3.14
N GLU A 12 20.14 24.93 3.42
CA GLU A 12 20.89 23.68 3.21
C GLU A 12 20.37 22.54 4.09
N SER A 13 19.93 22.84 5.31
CA SER A 13 19.35 21.85 6.22
C SER A 13 17.97 21.37 5.76
N GLU A 14 17.13 22.26 5.21
CA GLU A 14 15.84 21.90 4.62
C GLU A 14 16.02 21.12 3.33
N ALA A 15 16.93 21.54 2.45
CA ALA A 15 17.27 20.82 1.23
C ALA A 15 17.74 19.39 1.53
N LYS A 16 18.65 19.21 2.51
CA LYS A 16 19.10 17.87 2.94
C LYS A 16 17.99 17.01 3.54
N LYS A 17 17.03 17.61 4.25
CA LYS A 17 15.85 16.89 4.75
C LYS A 17 14.95 16.46 3.60
N LEU A 18 14.76 17.32 2.60
CA LEU A 18 13.98 17.03 1.40
C LEU A 18 14.62 15.93 0.56
N ASP A 19 15.94 16.00 0.34
CA ASP A 19 16.70 14.98 -0.38
C ASP A 19 16.62 13.61 0.31
N LYS A 20 16.67 13.55 1.65
CA LYS A 20 16.49 12.29 2.39
C LYS A 20 15.08 11.71 2.25
N ILE A 21 14.07 12.56 2.06
CA ILE A 21 12.67 12.13 1.86
C ILE A 21 12.44 11.67 0.41
N LEU A 22 13.13 12.30 -0.55
CA LEU A 22 13.05 11.99 -1.98
C LEU A 22 13.90 10.79 -2.40
N ALA A 23 15.06 10.58 -1.75
CA ALA A 23 15.99 9.50 -2.10
C ALA A 23 15.50 8.10 -1.68
N HIS A 24 14.48 8.02 -0.82
CA HIS A 24 13.92 6.74 -0.39
C HIS A 24 12.52 6.56 -0.96
N GLU A 25 12.44 5.98 -2.17
CA GLU A 25 11.19 5.32 -2.54
C GLU A 25 10.87 4.29 -1.46
N PRO A 26 9.70 4.39 -0.81
CA PRO A 26 9.32 3.43 0.20
C PRO A 26 9.25 2.06 -0.48
N GLY A 27 10.11 1.12 -0.07
CA GLY A 27 10.05 -0.25 -0.57
C GLY A 27 8.67 -0.87 -0.37
N ILE A 28 8.31 -1.88 -1.16
CA ILE A 28 6.95 -2.48 -1.20
C ILE A 28 6.43 -2.84 0.21
N PHE A 29 7.28 -3.39 1.09
CA PHE A 29 6.91 -3.69 2.47
C PHE A 29 6.56 -2.45 3.31
N SER A 30 7.26 -1.35 3.08
CA SER A 30 6.96 -0.08 3.74
C SER A 30 5.71 0.59 3.16
N MET A 31 5.44 0.44 1.85
CA MET A 31 4.16 0.85 1.26
C MET A 31 2.99 0.06 1.87
N LEU A 32 3.16 -1.25 2.02
CA LEU A 32 2.16 -2.11 2.65
C LEU A 32 1.94 -1.71 4.11
N ALA A 33 3.01 -1.54 4.90
CA ALA A 33 2.91 -1.09 6.28
C ALA A 33 2.25 0.30 6.41
N ASN A 34 2.47 1.19 5.44
CA ASN A 34 1.81 2.48 5.39
C ASN A 34 0.32 2.37 5.01
N ALA A 35 -0.05 1.43 4.13
CA ALA A 35 -1.44 1.17 3.78
C ALA A 35 -2.25 0.70 5.01
N TYR A 36 -1.64 -0.12 5.88
CA TYR A 36 -2.23 -0.53 7.16
C TYR A 36 -2.42 0.60 8.18
N LYS A 37 -1.73 1.73 8.01
CA LYS A 37 -1.88 2.93 8.86
C LYS A 37 -2.85 3.97 8.26
N GLY A 38 -3.36 3.73 7.05
CA GLY A 38 -4.31 4.62 6.39
C GLY A 38 -5.73 4.51 6.96
N ALA A 39 -6.66 5.32 6.42
CA ALA A 39 -8.06 5.34 6.86
C ALA A 39 -8.77 3.97 6.74
N LEU A 40 -8.35 3.14 5.78
CA LEU A 40 -8.85 1.77 5.58
C LEU A 40 -7.90 0.71 6.13
N GLY A 41 -6.97 1.09 7.02
CA GLY A 41 -6.00 0.16 7.62
C GLY A 41 -6.66 -1.00 8.35
N GLY A 42 -7.69 -0.74 9.15
CA GLY A 42 -8.47 -1.79 9.81
C GLY A 42 -9.19 -2.72 8.82
N TRP A 43 -9.67 -2.17 7.70
CA TRP A 43 -10.29 -2.96 6.64
C TRP A 43 -9.27 -3.85 5.91
N LEU A 44 -8.05 -3.36 5.68
CA LEU A 44 -6.95 -4.16 5.14
C LEU A 44 -6.59 -5.34 6.06
N ILE A 45 -6.65 -5.16 7.38
CA ILE A 45 -6.43 -6.27 8.33
C ILE A 45 -7.51 -7.33 8.19
N LEU A 46 -8.78 -6.91 8.13
CA LEU A 46 -9.91 -7.81 7.92
C LEU A 46 -9.76 -8.60 6.61
N VAL A 47 -9.46 -7.90 5.51
CA VAL A 47 -9.22 -8.52 4.20
C VAL A 47 -8.02 -9.47 4.24
N GLY A 48 -6.96 -9.13 4.98
CA GLY A 48 -5.79 -10.00 5.18
C GLY A 48 -6.15 -11.29 5.91
N ILE A 49 -6.92 -11.21 7.00
CA ILE A 49 -7.43 -12.39 7.73
C ILE A 49 -8.31 -13.24 6.82
N PHE A 50 -9.22 -12.61 6.07
CA PHE A 50 -10.09 -13.30 5.13
C PHE A 50 -9.28 -14.00 4.02
N THR A 51 -8.28 -13.32 3.47
CA THR A 51 -7.38 -13.89 2.46
C THR A 51 -6.63 -15.10 3.01
N PHE A 52 -6.18 -15.05 4.27
CA PHE A 52 -5.55 -16.20 4.93
C PHE A 52 -6.51 -17.39 5.06
N LEU A 53 -7.77 -17.17 5.45
CA LEU A 53 -8.79 -18.22 5.52
C LEU A 53 -9.07 -18.84 4.15
N ILE A 54 -9.19 -18.02 3.09
CA ILE A 54 -9.35 -18.50 1.72
C ILE A 54 -8.12 -19.29 1.25
N THR A 55 -6.91 -18.94 1.69
CA THR A 55 -5.70 -19.72 1.40
C THR A 55 -5.76 -21.10 2.06
N LEU A 56 -6.20 -21.20 3.31
CA LEU A 56 -6.40 -22.49 3.98
C LEU A 56 -7.46 -23.34 3.26
N LEU A 57 -8.56 -22.71 2.83
CA LEU A 57 -9.60 -23.37 2.03
C LEU A 57 -9.04 -23.89 0.69
N LEU A 58 -8.15 -23.15 0.04
CA LEU A 58 -7.50 -23.56 -1.20
C LEU A 58 -6.68 -24.84 -1.00
N PHE A 59 -5.86 -24.89 0.05
CA PHE A 59 -5.09 -26.08 0.40
C PHE A 59 -5.99 -27.25 0.77
N TRP A 60 -7.07 -27.01 1.50
CA TRP A 60 -8.06 -28.04 1.82
C TRP A 60 -8.73 -28.61 0.57
N ALA A 61 -9.17 -27.74 -0.35
CA ALA A 61 -9.76 -28.17 -1.61
C ALA A 61 -8.77 -28.98 -2.46
N GLY A 62 -7.49 -28.58 -2.48
CA GLY A 62 -6.43 -29.36 -3.11
C GLY A 62 -6.18 -30.72 -2.47
N TYR A 63 -6.18 -30.79 -1.15
CA TYR A 63 -6.09 -32.05 -0.43
C TYR A 63 -7.25 -32.99 -0.80
N GLN A 64 -8.48 -32.49 -0.77
CA GLN A 64 -9.68 -33.27 -1.10
C GLN A 64 -9.67 -33.74 -2.57
N PHE A 65 -9.20 -32.90 -3.49
CA PHE A 65 -9.13 -33.23 -4.91
C PHE A 65 -8.08 -34.31 -5.22
N PHE A 66 -6.83 -34.08 -4.77
CA PHE A 66 -5.68 -34.89 -5.18
C PHE A 66 -5.42 -36.12 -4.31
N LEU A 67 -5.63 -36.03 -2.99
CA LEU A 67 -5.13 -37.03 -2.04
C LEU A 67 -6.22 -37.97 -1.52
N VAL A 68 -7.48 -37.56 -1.51
CA VAL A 68 -8.56 -38.40 -1.01
C VAL A 68 -9.04 -39.39 -2.09
N THR A 69 -8.83 -40.67 -1.84
CA THR A 69 -9.16 -41.77 -2.76
C THR A 69 -10.60 -42.28 -2.63
N GLU A 70 -11.24 -42.02 -1.49
CA GLU A 70 -12.61 -42.46 -1.18
C GLU A 70 -13.71 -41.61 -1.85
N LEU A 71 -13.34 -40.46 -2.43
CA LEU A 71 -14.30 -39.57 -3.07
C LEU A 71 -14.79 -40.11 -4.42
N ASN A 72 -16.10 -40.04 -4.62
CA ASN A 72 -16.73 -40.28 -5.91
C ASN A 72 -16.29 -39.24 -6.96
N TYR A 73 -16.41 -39.59 -8.25
CA TYR A 73 -15.98 -38.72 -9.35
C TYR A 73 -16.65 -37.33 -9.32
N GLU A 74 -17.95 -37.28 -9.03
CA GLU A 74 -18.69 -36.01 -8.89
C GLU A 74 -18.16 -35.13 -7.76
N GLN A 75 -17.80 -35.73 -6.62
CA GLN A 75 -17.24 -35.01 -5.47
C GLN A 75 -15.84 -34.48 -5.78
N LYS A 76 -15.03 -35.24 -6.53
CA LYS A 76 -13.72 -34.74 -7.01
C LYS A 76 -13.93 -33.53 -7.92
N ILE A 77 -14.85 -33.59 -8.88
CA ILE A 77 -15.15 -32.43 -9.74
C ILE A 77 -15.58 -31.22 -8.91
N PHE A 78 -16.44 -31.41 -7.91
CA PHE A 78 -16.86 -30.34 -7.01
C PHE A 78 -15.67 -29.66 -6.33
N TRP A 79 -14.75 -30.42 -5.72
CA TRP A 79 -13.55 -29.85 -5.08
C TRP A 79 -12.60 -29.20 -6.09
N GLY A 80 -12.53 -29.71 -7.31
CA GLY A 80 -11.78 -29.08 -8.41
C GLY A 80 -12.36 -27.71 -8.78
N LEU A 81 -13.70 -27.60 -8.89
CA LEU A 81 -14.39 -26.33 -9.14
C LEU A 81 -14.19 -25.34 -7.99
N VAL A 82 -14.31 -25.82 -6.75
CA VAL A 82 -14.04 -25.03 -5.54
C VAL A 82 -12.61 -24.51 -5.57
N MET A 83 -11.63 -25.34 -5.88
CA MET A 83 -10.23 -24.90 -5.98
C MET A 83 -10.04 -23.79 -7.01
N ILE A 84 -10.61 -23.92 -8.21
CA ILE A 84 -10.53 -22.89 -9.25
C ILE A 84 -11.15 -21.58 -8.76
N PHE A 85 -12.37 -21.65 -8.22
CA PHE A 85 -13.10 -20.48 -7.73
C PHE A 85 -12.34 -19.77 -6.60
N VAL A 86 -11.87 -20.53 -5.61
CA VAL A 86 -11.07 -20.02 -4.48
C VAL A 86 -9.75 -19.42 -4.97
N GLY A 87 -9.13 -20.00 -6.00
CA GLY A 87 -7.95 -19.45 -6.67
C GLY A 87 -8.23 -18.10 -7.33
N MET A 88 -9.37 -17.95 -8.02
CA MET A 88 -9.77 -16.67 -8.61
C MET A 88 -10.02 -15.60 -7.54
N VAL A 89 -10.69 -15.97 -6.43
CA VAL A 89 -10.90 -15.07 -5.29
C VAL A 89 -9.57 -14.63 -4.68
N GLN A 90 -8.59 -15.53 -4.53
CA GLN A 90 -7.24 -15.18 -4.06
C GLN A 90 -6.56 -14.13 -4.94
N ILE A 91 -6.62 -14.31 -6.27
CA ILE A 91 -6.02 -13.37 -7.23
C ILE A 91 -6.70 -12.00 -7.10
N ALA A 92 -8.04 -11.98 -7.06
CA ALA A 92 -8.82 -10.75 -6.94
C ALA A 92 -8.51 -9.99 -5.63
N LEU A 93 -8.43 -10.69 -4.50
CA LEU A 93 -8.12 -10.09 -3.19
C LEU A 93 -6.71 -9.48 -3.16
N LYS A 94 -5.72 -10.18 -3.71
CA LYS A 94 -4.35 -9.65 -3.82
C LYS A 94 -4.31 -8.42 -4.73
N MET A 95 -4.94 -8.49 -5.90
CA MET A 95 -4.97 -7.36 -6.83
C MET A 95 -5.65 -6.13 -6.21
N TRP A 96 -6.78 -6.33 -5.52
CA TRP A 96 -7.45 -5.26 -4.79
C TRP A 96 -6.56 -4.65 -3.70
N THR A 97 -5.83 -5.47 -2.93
CA THR A 97 -4.90 -5.01 -1.89
C THR A 97 -3.76 -4.15 -2.48
N PHE A 98 -3.19 -4.56 -3.61
CA PHE A 98 -2.18 -3.77 -4.32
C PHE A 98 -2.73 -2.45 -4.86
N MET A 99 -3.95 -2.45 -5.42
CA MET A 99 -4.59 -1.22 -5.87
C MET A 99 -4.86 -0.26 -4.71
N GLU A 100 -5.29 -0.76 -3.56
CA GLU A 100 -5.50 0.07 -2.38
C GLU A 100 -4.18 0.67 -1.88
N MET A 101 -3.09 -0.11 -1.88
CA MET A 101 -1.76 0.39 -1.54
C MET A 101 -1.31 1.51 -2.48
N ASN A 102 -1.48 1.33 -3.79
CA ASN A 102 -1.17 2.36 -4.79
C ASN A 102 -2.01 3.61 -4.58
N ARG A 103 -3.32 3.46 -4.33
CA ARG A 103 -4.23 4.59 -4.04
C ARG A 103 -3.76 5.40 -2.83
N GLN A 104 -3.31 4.73 -1.77
CA GLN A 104 -2.76 5.41 -0.59
C GLN A 104 -1.43 6.12 -0.90
N SER A 105 -0.57 5.54 -1.74
CA SER A 105 0.67 6.20 -2.17
C SER A 105 0.38 7.48 -2.94
N THR A 106 -0.52 7.42 -3.93
CA THR A 106 -0.93 8.57 -4.74
C THR A 106 -1.56 9.67 -3.88
N ASN A 107 -2.44 9.32 -2.92
CA ASN A 107 -3.03 10.30 -2.01
C ASN A 107 -1.98 11.04 -1.16
N ARG A 108 -0.88 10.37 -0.77
CA ARG A 108 0.23 11.02 -0.05
C ARG A 108 1.02 11.97 -0.93
N GLU A 109 1.22 11.61 -2.19
CA GLU A 109 1.89 12.48 -3.17
C GLU A 109 1.06 13.73 -3.46
N ILE A 110 -0.25 13.60 -3.63
CA ILE A 110 -1.17 14.74 -3.80
C ILE A 110 -1.07 15.70 -2.61
N LYS A 111 -1.17 15.19 -1.37
CA LYS A 111 -1.03 16.04 -0.17
C LYS A 111 0.33 16.73 -0.07
N ARG A 112 1.42 16.08 -0.51
CA ARG A 112 2.74 16.71 -0.58
C ARG A 112 2.78 17.85 -1.61
N LEU A 113 2.13 17.68 -2.76
CA LEU A 113 1.99 18.73 -3.76
C LEU A 113 1.18 19.92 -3.23
N GLU A 114 0.05 19.66 -2.56
CA GLU A 114 -0.76 20.71 -1.90
C GLU A 114 0.09 21.54 -0.93
N MET A 115 0.85 20.89 -0.03
CA MET A 115 1.73 21.59 0.91
C MET A 115 2.84 22.39 0.19
N SER A 116 3.41 21.87 -0.89
CA SER A 116 4.42 22.60 -1.69
C SER A 116 3.82 23.84 -2.36
N ILE A 117 2.60 23.75 -2.87
CA ILE A 117 1.88 24.88 -3.46
C ILE A 117 1.58 25.93 -2.39
N GLU A 118 1.08 25.54 -1.21
CA GLU A 118 0.84 26.48 -0.10
C GLU A 118 2.11 27.22 0.34
N ARG A 119 3.24 26.52 0.43
CA ARG A 119 4.55 27.14 0.76
C ARG A 119 4.98 28.15 -0.31
N LEU A 120 4.78 27.81 -1.58
CA LEU A 120 5.13 28.68 -2.70
C LEU A 120 4.27 29.94 -2.71
N VAL A 121 2.96 29.81 -2.52
CA VAL A 121 2.02 30.94 -2.39
C VAL A 121 2.41 31.83 -1.21
N ASN A 122 2.69 31.26 -0.04
CA ASN A 122 3.10 32.03 1.14
C ASN A 122 4.43 32.78 0.93
N THR A 123 5.37 32.18 0.20
CA THR A 123 6.65 32.83 -0.13
C THR A 123 6.43 34.01 -1.08
N LEU A 124 5.58 33.84 -2.10
CA LEU A 124 5.23 34.91 -3.04
C LEU A 124 4.54 36.09 -2.36
N ILE A 125 3.64 35.82 -1.40
CA ILE A 125 2.99 36.87 -0.60
C ILE A 125 4.02 37.65 0.19
N LYS A 126 4.92 36.98 0.93
CA LYS A 126 5.99 37.64 1.71
C LYS A 126 6.93 38.49 0.84
N THR A 127 7.28 38.03 -0.36
CA THR A 127 8.13 38.81 -1.28
C THR A 127 7.43 40.03 -1.88
N LYS A 128 6.10 40.08 -1.88
CA LYS A 128 5.34 41.24 -2.36
C LYS A 128 5.19 42.33 -1.29
N GLU A 129 5.27 41.94 -0.01
CA GLU A 129 5.14 42.84 1.14
C GLU A 129 6.48 43.43 1.61
N ALA A 130 7.60 42.90 1.12
CA ALA A 130 8.97 43.38 1.38
C ALA A 130 9.46 44.31 0.27
#